data_AF-A0A349EQB1-F1
#
_entry.id   AF-A0A349EQB1-F1
#
_cell.length_a   1.000
_cell.length_b   1.000
_cell.length_c   1.000
_cell.angle_alpha   90.00
_cell.angle_beta   90.00
_cell.angle_gamma   90.00
#
_symmetry.space_group_name_H-M   'P 1'
#
loop_
_entity.id
_entity.type
_entity.pdbx_description
1 polymer ?
#
loop_
_entity_poly.entity_id
_entity_poly.type
_entity_poly.pdbx_seq_one_letter_code
_entity_poly.pdbx_strand_id
1 'polypeptide(L)'
;MTQQDSREPRIEEIAELMQVSVTTARRVSQVVRETTSLDVLIGEHEEDTLKDMLQDRSAVSPDVAATFARRNKDIQEWLSHLTASERRVIELRYGLYDGDDRTLESIGREFGVTRERVRQKEVQALNKLRAISRERNVELASML
;
A
#
# COMPACT_ATOMS: atom_id res chain seq x y z
N MET A 1 44.94 17.41 8.97
CA MET A 1 44.88 15.99 9.37
C MET A 1 45.34 15.04 8.27
N THR A 2 44.94 15.22 7.00
CA THR A 2 45.47 14.42 5.87
C THR A 2 46.96 14.66 5.57
N GLN A 3 47.50 15.84 5.90
CA GLN A 3 48.92 16.18 5.70
C GLN A 3 49.86 15.73 6.84
N GLN A 4 49.33 15.22 7.96
CA GLN A 4 50.15 14.87 9.15
C GLN A 4 50.26 13.35 9.38
N ASP A 5 49.20 12.58 9.13
CA ASP A 5 49.16 11.14 9.46
C ASP A 5 49.21 10.22 8.23
N SER A 6 49.33 10.77 7.01
CA SER A 6 49.30 10.03 5.73
C SER A 6 48.14 9.02 5.60
N ARG A 7 47.04 9.25 6.32
CA ARG A 7 45.82 8.43 6.33
C ARG A 7 44.59 9.33 6.37
N GLU A 8 43.47 8.78 5.93
CA GLU A 8 42.18 9.43 6.14
C GLU A 8 41.81 9.45 7.63
N PRO A 9 41.30 10.59 8.15
CA PRO A 9 40.87 10.70 9.54
C PRO A 9 39.62 9.84 9.79
N ARG A 10 39.58 9.16 10.93
CA ARG A 10 38.43 8.35 11.34
C ARG A 10 37.27 9.25 11.78
N ILE A 11 36.04 8.75 11.68
CA ILE A 11 34.84 9.52 12.03
C ILE A 11 34.85 9.95 13.49
N GLU A 12 35.42 9.13 14.37
CA GLU A 12 35.59 9.42 15.79
C GLU A 12 36.55 10.60 16.02
N GLU A 13 37.65 10.67 15.26
CA GLU A 13 38.65 11.76 15.35
C GLU A 13 38.09 13.07 14.80
N ILE A 14 37.28 12.99 13.74
CA ILE A 14 36.55 14.13 13.18
C ILE A 14 35.53 14.66 14.20
N ALA A 15 34.80 13.77 14.86
CA ALA A 15 33.80 14.13 15.86
C ALA A 15 34.44 14.85 17.07
N GLU A 16 35.57 14.34 17.55
CA GLU A 16 36.34 14.93 18.65
C GLU A 16 36.89 16.32 18.29
N LEU A 17 37.51 16.45 17.11
CA LEU A 17 38.05 17.73 16.63
C LEU A 17 36.94 18.78 16.42
N MET A 18 35.79 18.36 15.91
CA MET A 18 34.64 19.23 15.64
C MET A 18 33.75 19.45 16.86
N GLN A 19 34.05 18.84 18.02
CA GLN A 19 33.25 18.89 19.24
C GLN A 19 31.77 18.52 19.02
N VAL A 20 31.51 17.55 18.14
CA VAL A 20 30.17 17.02 17.85
C VAL A 20 30.09 15.55 18.26
N SER A 21 28.87 15.02 18.38
CA SER A 21 28.72 13.58 18.61
C SER A 21 29.15 12.78 17.37
N VAL A 22 29.71 11.58 17.60
CA VAL A 22 30.05 10.62 16.52
C VAL A 22 28.84 10.31 15.62
N THR A 23 27.64 10.26 16.20
CA THR A 23 26.37 10.10 15.47
C THR A 23 26.10 11.27 14.52
N THR A 24 26.37 12.51 14.95
CA THR A 24 26.23 13.71 14.13
C THR A 24 27.29 13.74 13.02
N ALA A 25 28.54 13.40 13.34
CA ALA A 25 29.62 13.30 12.35
C ALA A 25 29.32 12.25 11.27
N ARG A 26 28.83 11.06 11.66
CA ARG A 26 28.36 10.03 10.69
C ARG A 26 27.24 10.52 9.81
N ARG A 27 26.23 11.18 10.39
CA ARG A 27 25.08 11.70 9.64
C ARG A 27 25.51 12.76 8.63
N VAL A 28 26.36 13.71 9.03
CA VAL A 28 26.89 14.75 8.13
C VAL A 28 27.75 14.11 7.03
N SER A 29 28.62 13.17 7.36
CA SER A 29 29.44 12.44 6.38
C SER A 29 28.59 11.67 5.35
N GLN A 30 27.45 11.12 5.75
CA GLN A 30 26.50 10.47 4.83
C GLN A 30 25.76 11.44 3.90
N VAL A 31 25.60 12.70 4.31
CA VAL A 31 24.92 13.73 3.51
C VAL A 31 25.84 14.27 2.40
N VAL A 32 27.16 14.24 2.59
CA VAL A 32 28.16 14.72 1.60
C VAL A 32 28.40 13.70 0.47
N ARG A 33 27.51 12.72 0.26
CA ARG A 33 27.64 11.82 -0.89
C ARG A 33 27.49 12.61 -2.19
N GLU A 34 28.54 12.61 -3.01
CA GLU A 34 28.47 13.08 -4.39
C GLU A 34 27.43 12.23 -5.13
N THR A 35 26.50 12.90 -5.82
CA THR A 35 25.49 12.22 -6.63
C THR A 35 26.17 11.65 -7.88
N THR A 36 26.10 10.34 -8.08
CA THR A 36 26.54 9.70 -9.33
C THR A 36 25.44 9.78 -10.38
N SER A 37 25.83 9.99 -11.64
CA SER A 37 24.88 9.94 -12.76
C SER A 37 24.31 8.53 -12.91
N LEU A 38 23.02 8.45 -13.23
CA LEU A 38 22.34 7.18 -13.54
C LEU A 38 22.72 6.63 -14.93
N ASP A 39 23.30 7.47 -15.79
CA ASP A 39 23.73 7.09 -17.14
C ASP A 39 25.16 6.51 -17.17
N VAL A 40 25.78 6.31 -16.00
CA VAL A 40 27.08 5.64 -15.91
C VAL A 40 26.93 4.19 -16.34
N LEU A 41 27.77 3.75 -17.28
CA LEU A 41 27.85 2.34 -17.70
C LEU A 41 28.34 1.46 -16.54
N ILE A 42 27.69 0.32 -16.34
CA ILE A 42 28.01 -0.63 -15.28
C ILE A 42 28.16 -2.04 -15.86
N GLY A 43 29.23 -2.73 -15.48
CA GLY A 43 29.49 -4.12 -15.89
C GLY A 43 30.43 -4.23 -17.10
N GLU A 44 30.57 -5.44 -17.63
CA GLU A 44 31.40 -5.72 -18.82
C GLU A 44 30.65 -5.46 -20.15
N HIS A 45 29.34 -5.25 -20.08
CA HIS A 45 28.52 -4.97 -21.25
C HIS A 45 28.47 -3.46 -21.51
N GLU A 46 28.81 -3.05 -22.74
CA GLU A 46 28.95 -1.63 -23.12
C GLU A 46 27.63 -0.83 -23.17
N GLU A 47 26.49 -1.47 -22.91
CA GLU A 47 25.16 -0.84 -23.04
C GLU A 47 24.41 -0.69 -21.70
N ASP A 48 24.79 -1.42 -20.65
CA ASP A 48 24.05 -1.43 -19.39
C ASP A 48 24.40 -0.20 -18.54
N THR A 49 23.39 0.59 -18.16
CA THR A 49 23.58 1.77 -17.29
C THR A 49 23.17 1.48 -15.85
N LEU A 50 23.64 2.32 -14.91
CA LEU A 50 23.22 2.26 -13.50
C LEU A 50 21.70 2.37 -13.35
N LYS A 51 21.03 3.12 -14.24
CA LYS A 51 19.56 3.23 -14.27
C LYS A 51 18.88 1.89 -14.54
N ASP A 52 19.44 1.07 -15.41
CA ASP A 52 18.82 -0.21 -15.82
C ASP A 52 18.85 -1.25 -14.70
N MET A 53 19.77 -1.11 -13.75
CA MET A 53 19.86 -1.96 -12.56
C MET A 53 18.96 -1.50 -11.40
N LEU A 54 18.45 -0.26 -11.43
CA LEU A 54 17.64 0.29 -10.36
C LEU A 54 16.19 -0.20 -10.48
N GLN A 55 15.87 -1.23 -9.70
CA GLN A 55 14.49 -1.66 -9.54
C GLN A 55 13.66 -0.57 -8.86
N ASP A 56 12.55 -0.18 -9.49
CA ASP A 56 11.54 0.65 -8.85
C ASP A 56 10.85 -0.15 -7.74
N ARG A 57 11.21 0.16 -6.49
CA ARG A 57 10.63 -0.46 -5.30
C ARG A 57 9.23 0.05 -4.96
N SER A 58 8.78 1.12 -5.62
CA SER A 58 7.44 1.68 -5.47
C SER A 58 6.43 1.13 -6.48
N ALA A 59 6.92 0.50 -7.55
CA ALA A 59 6.07 -0.11 -8.57
C ALA A 59 5.30 -1.32 -8.02
N VAL A 60 3.99 -1.36 -8.27
CA VAL A 60 3.15 -2.52 -7.96
C VAL A 60 3.48 -3.63 -8.94
N SER A 61 3.80 -4.83 -8.43
CA SER A 61 4.04 -6.01 -9.26
C SER A 61 2.84 -6.31 -10.17
N PRO A 62 3.04 -6.68 -11.44
CA PRO A 62 1.95 -7.06 -12.35
C PRO A 62 1.03 -8.15 -11.78
N ASP A 63 1.58 -9.11 -11.05
CA ASP A 63 0.82 -10.18 -10.39
C ASP A 63 -0.15 -9.63 -9.33
N VAL A 64 0.35 -8.70 -8.50
CA VAL A 64 -0.46 -8.03 -7.46
C VAL A 64 -1.56 -7.19 -8.11
N ALA A 65 -1.23 -6.45 -9.17
CA ALA A 65 -2.18 -5.63 -9.91
C ALA A 65 -3.28 -6.50 -10.57
N ALA A 66 -2.91 -7.61 -11.22
CA ALA A 66 -3.85 -8.53 -11.84
C ALA A 66 -4.77 -9.19 -10.80
N THR A 67 -4.20 -9.60 -9.67
CA THR A 67 -4.95 -10.19 -8.57
C THR A 67 -5.95 -9.20 -7.98
N PHE A 68 -5.55 -7.94 -7.77
CA PHE A 68 -6.44 -6.89 -7.30
C PHE A 68 -7.58 -6.61 -8.30
N ALA A 69 -7.25 -6.47 -9.58
CA ALA A 69 -8.25 -6.25 -10.63
C ALA A 69 -9.27 -7.39 -10.71
N ARG A 70 -8.82 -8.65 -10.59
CA ARG A 70 -9.69 -9.83 -10.53
C ARG A 70 -10.61 -9.77 -9.31
N ARG A 71 -10.09 -9.49 -8.12
CA ARG A 71 -10.89 -9.38 -6.89
C ARG A 71 -11.97 -8.31 -7.02
N ASN A 72 -11.63 -7.13 -7.53
CA ASN A 72 -12.60 -6.07 -7.74
C ASN A 72 -13.71 -6.49 -8.72
N LYS A 73 -13.35 -7.20 -9.80
CA LYS A 73 -14.34 -7.72 -10.75
C LYS A 73 -15.29 -8.71 -10.09
N ASP A 74 -14.77 -9.65 -9.29
CA ASP A 74 -15.58 -10.64 -8.58
C ASP A 74 -16.55 -9.96 -7.60
N ILE A 75 -16.07 -8.96 -6.83
CA ILE A 75 -16.92 -8.18 -5.92
C ILE A 75 -18.04 -7.46 -6.68
N GLN A 76 -17.72 -6.79 -7.80
CA GLN A 76 -18.72 -6.08 -8.60
C GLN A 76 -19.77 -7.03 -9.18
N GLU A 77 -19.35 -8.21 -9.64
CA GLU A 77 -20.25 -9.25 -10.10
C GLU A 77 -21.17 -9.73 -8.97
N TRP A 78 -20.65 -9.96 -7.77
CA TRP A 78 -21.46 -10.41 -6.65
C TRP A 78 -22.45 -9.36 -6.17
N LEU A 79 -22.02 -8.10 -6.09
CA LEU A 79 -22.89 -6.96 -5.79
C LEU A 79 -23.98 -6.83 -6.84
N SER A 80 -23.74 -7.24 -8.11
CA SER A 80 -24.74 -7.20 -9.18
C SER A 80 -25.99 -8.04 -8.87
N HIS A 81 -25.86 -9.12 -8.09
CA HIS A 81 -26.96 -10.00 -7.68
C HIS A 81 -27.80 -9.46 -6.51
N LEU A 82 -27.35 -8.38 -5.86
CA LEU A 82 -28.09 -7.71 -4.80
C LEU A 82 -29.10 -6.71 -5.38
N THR A 83 -30.21 -6.49 -4.67
CA THR A 83 -31.10 -5.37 -4.98
C THR A 83 -30.37 -4.04 -4.76
N ALA A 84 -30.80 -2.98 -5.43
CA ALA A 84 -30.15 -1.66 -5.32
C ALA A 84 -30.01 -1.19 -3.86
N SER A 85 -31.02 -1.45 -3.02
CA SER A 85 -30.99 -1.07 -1.61
C SER A 85 -30.07 -1.96 -0.76
N GLU A 86 -29.99 -3.26 -1.04
CA GLU A 86 -29.03 -4.17 -0.38
C GLU A 86 -27.59 -3.81 -0.75
N ARG A 87 -27.33 -3.63 -2.05
CA ARG A 87 -26.03 -3.22 -2.58
C ARG A 87 -25.56 -1.94 -1.90
N ARG A 88 -26.42 -0.93 -1.85
CA ARG A 88 -26.06 0.36 -1.28
C ARG A 88 -25.74 0.29 0.22
N VAL A 89 -26.47 -0.54 0.97
CA VAL A 89 -26.15 -0.80 2.39
C VAL A 89 -24.79 -1.46 2.53
N ILE A 90 -24.46 -2.46 1.70
CA ILE A 90 -23.16 -3.14 1.73
C ILE A 90 -22.03 -2.21 1.31
N GLU A 91 -22.19 -1.45 0.23
CA GLU A 91 -21.18 -0.49 -0.25
C GLU A 91 -20.80 0.52 0.84
N LEU A 92 -21.79 1.11 1.52
CA LEU A 92 -21.56 2.08 2.59
C LEU A 92 -21.04 1.42 3.88
N ARG A 93 -21.48 0.20 4.18
CA ARG A 93 -21.08 -0.48 5.41
C ARG A 93 -19.61 -0.88 5.39
N TYR A 94 -19.07 -1.23 4.22
CA TYR A 94 -17.71 -1.75 4.02
C TYR A 94 -16.82 -0.80 3.20
N GLY A 95 -17.26 0.43 2.93
CA GLY A 95 -16.46 1.43 2.20
C GLY A 95 -16.11 1.02 0.77
N LEU A 96 -16.92 0.20 0.10
CA LEU A 96 -16.60 -0.34 -1.23
C LEU A 96 -16.72 0.70 -2.35
N TYR A 97 -17.23 1.89 -2.05
CA TYR A 97 -17.43 2.98 -3.01
C TYR A 97 -16.46 4.15 -2.76
N ASP A 98 -16.39 4.64 -1.53
CA ASP A 98 -15.61 5.83 -1.14
C ASP A 98 -14.41 5.50 -0.22
N GLY A 99 -14.25 4.24 0.20
CA GLY A 99 -13.19 3.81 1.10
C GLY A 99 -13.51 3.96 2.58
N ASP A 100 -14.64 4.60 2.92
CA ASP A 100 -15.02 4.90 4.31
C ASP A 100 -16.16 3.99 4.77
N ASP A 101 -15.92 3.23 5.85
CA ASP A 101 -16.94 2.38 6.44
C ASP A 101 -17.93 3.20 7.30
N ARG A 102 -19.22 2.88 7.18
CA ARG A 102 -20.29 3.57 7.92
C ARG A 102 -20.98 2.65 8.91
N THR A 103 -21.38 3.21 10.06
CA THR A 103 -22.17 2.46 11.05
C THR A 103 -23.61 2.26 10.56
N LEU A 104 -24.27 1.19 11.02
CA LEU A 104 -25.69 0.94 10.71
C LEU A 104 -26.62 2.10 11.08
N GLU A 105 -26.26 2.86 12.12
CA GLU A 105 -27.00 4.03 12.56
C GLU A 105 -26.78 5.24 11.63
N SER A 106 -25.55 5.47 11.17
CA SER A 106 -25.24 6.50 10.17
C SER A 106 -25.96 6.22 8.85
N ILE A 107 -25.90 4.98 8.38
CA ILE A 107 -26.63 4.53 7.19
C ILE A 107 -28.14 4.69 7.43
N GLY A 108 -28.66 4.28 8.58
CA GLY A 108 -30.08 4.44 8.90
C GLY A 108 -30.56 5.89 8.79
N ARG A 109 -29.76 6.83 9.32
CA ARG A 109 -30.03 8.28 9.22
C ARG A 109 -30.02 8.76 7.76
N GLU A 110 -29.07 8.33 6.95
CA GLU A 110 -28.98 8.70 5.53
C GLU A 110 -30.19 8.19 4.71
N PHE A 111 -30.67 6.97 4.99
CA PHE A 111 -31.80 6.36 4.30
C PHE A 111 -33.17 6.69 4.91
N GLY A 112 -33.22 7.45 6.02
CA GLY A 112 -34.47 7.72 6.74
C GLY A 112 -35.14 6.47 7.32
N VAL A 113 -34.35 5.46 7.69
CA VAL A 113 -34.82 4.18 8.23
C VAL A 113 -34.18 3.86 9.58
N THR A 114 -34.80 2.95 10.33
CA THR A 114 -34.24 2.53 11.62
C THR A 114 -32.96 1.71 11.44
N ARG A 115 -32.07 1.75 12.45
CA ARG A 115 -30.87 0.90 12.51
C ARG A 115 -31.19 -0.57 12.26
N GLU A 116 -32.28 -1.07 12.85
CA GLU A 116 -32.69 -2.46 12.69
C GLU A 116 -33.10 -2.79 11.25
N ARG A 117 -33.72 -1.83 10.54
CA ARG A 117 -34.05 -2.01 9.12
C ARG A 117 -32.79 -2.12 8.26
N VAL A 118 -31.75 -1.36 8.55
CA VAL A 118 -30.44 -1.49 7.87
C VAL A 118 -29.81 -2.83 8.19
N ARG A 119 -29.82 -3.26 9.46
CA ARG A 119 -29.30 -4.57 9.89
C ARG A 119 -29.99 -5.72 9.15
N GLN A 120 -31.31 -5.66 8.99
CA GLN A 120 -32.06 -6.67 8.23
C GLN A 120 -31.60 -6.73 6.76
N LYS A 121 -31.42 -5.59 6.10
CA LYS A 121 -30.91 -5.51 4.72
C LYS A 121 -29.49 -6.06 4.61
N GLU A 122 -28.62 -5.72 5.55
CA GLU A 122 -27.26 -6.25 5.62
C GLU A 122 -27.26 -7.78 5.73
N VAL A 123 -28.03 -8.35 6.67
CA VAL A 123 -28.13 -9.81 6.84
C VAL A 123 -28.67 -10.50 5.58
N GLN A 124 -29.70 -9.92 4.95
CA GLN A 124 -30.25 -10.45 3.70
C GLN A 124 -29.20 -10.44 2.58
N ALA A 125 -28.46 -9.34 2.43
CA ALA A 125 -27.40 -9.22 1.44
C ALA A 125 -26.26 -10.21 1.70
N LEU A 126 -25.76 -10.29 2.94
CA LEU A 126 -24.69 -11.22 3.32
C LEU A 126 -25.08 -12.69 3.09
N ASN A 127 -26.34 -13.06 3.34
CA ASN A 127 -26.81 -14.41 3.07
C ASN A 127 -26.82 -14.74 1.57
N LYS A 128 -27.20 -13.79 0.71
CA LYS A 128 -27.12 -13.95 -0.76
C LYS A 128 -25.66 -14.07 -1.22
N LEU A 129 -24.78 -13.21 -0.72
CA LEU A 129 -23.34 -13.26 -1.03
C LEU A 129 -22.71 -14.60 -0.58
N ARG A 130 -23.09 -15.12 0.59
CA ARG A 130 -22.68 -16.45 1.09
C ARG A 130 -23.17 -17.61 0.24
N ALA A 131 -24.32 -17.48 -0.42
CA ALA A 131 -24.79 -18.50 -1.35
C ALA A 131 -23.90 -18.51 -2.61
N ILE A 132 -23.66 -17.34 -3.19
CA ILE A 132 -22.82 -17.17 -4.40
C ILE A 132 -21.38 -17.66 -4.15
N SER A 133 -20.80 -17.30 -3.00
CA SER A 133 -19.45 -17.71 -2.61
C SER A 133 -19.32 -19.24 -2.48
N ARG A 134 -20.34 -19.91 -1.92
CA ARG A 134 -20.36 -21.38 -1.82
C ARG A 134 -20.48 -22.05 -3.18
N GLU A 135 -21.30 -21.52 -4.07
CA GLU A 135 -21.43 -22.04 -5.44
C GLU A 135 -20.14 -21.89 -6.26
N ARG A 136 -19.37 -20.82 -6.01
CA ARG A 136 -18.12 -20.52 -6.72
C ARG A 136 -16.86 -21.05 -6.05
N ASN A 137 -16.98 -21.71 -4.89
CA ASN A 137 -15.86 -22.22 -4.09
C ASN A 137 -14.82 -21.13 -3.74
N VAL A 138 -15.29 -19.94 -3.35
CA VAL A 138 -14.46 -18.80 -2.97
C VAL A 138 -14.74 -18.44 -1.50
N GLU A 139 -13.73 -18.42 -0.62
CA GLU A 139 -13.91 -18.03 0.78
C GLU A 139 -14.15 -16.52 0.93
N LEU A 140 -15.32 -16.13 1.45
CA LEU A 140 -15.67 -14.73 1.76
C LEU A 140 -14.70 -14.06 2.75
N ALA A 141 -14.08 -14.83 3.65
CA ALA A 141 -13.14 -14.31 4.63
C ALA A 141 -11.79 -13.87 4.03
N SER A 142 -11.50 -14.25 2.78
CA SER A 142 -10.31 -13.80 2.05
C SER A 142 -10.51 -12.47 1.31
N MET A 143 -11.73 -11.91 1.36
CA MET A 143 -12.17 -10.78 0.54
C MET A 143 -12.63 -9.54 1.31
N LEU A 144 -12.89 -9.66 2.61
CA LEU A 144 -13.17 -8.56 3.56
C LEU A 144 -11.99 -8.40 4.50
#